data_AF-A0AAW8IC94-F1
#
_entry.id   AF-A0AAW8IC94-F1
#
_cell.length_a   1.000
_cell.length_b   1.000
_cell.length_c   1.000
_cell.angle_alpha   90.00
_cell.angle_beta   90.00
_cell.angle_gamma   90.00
#
_symmetry.space_group_name_H-M   'P 1'
#
loop_
_entity.id
_entity.type
_entity.pdbx_description
1 polymer ?
#
loop_
_entity_poly.entity_id
_entity_poly.type
_entity_poly.pdbx_seq_one_letter_code
_entity_poly.pdbx_strand_id
1 'polypeptide(L)' 'MKKLNKISRENLKSIKGGITPECASWWGSGRPYYTTEAACIQASTADPDFEPFCVNKCGRWYAF' A
#
# COMPACT_ATOMS: atom_id res chain seq x y z
N MET A 1 22.02 -21.57 -25.75
CA MET A 1 21.50 -20.38 -25.05
C MET A 1 20.04 -20.20 -25.45
N LYS A 2 19.11 -20.27 -24.49
CA LYS A 2 17.66 -20.38 -24.74
C LYS A 2 17.11 -18.99 -25.07
N LYS A 3 16.60 -18.77 -26.29
CA LYS A 3 15.99 -17.51 -26.71
C LYS A 3 14.75 -17.24 -25.84
N LEU A 4 14.81 -16.21 -24.97
CA LEU A 4 13.60 -15.69 -24.32
C LEU A 4 12.77 -15.01 -25.40
N ASN A 5 11.67 -15.65 -25.81
CA ASN A 5 10.66 -15.00 -26.63
C ASN A 5 10.13 -13.77 -25.86
N LYS A 6 10.17 -12.61 -26.54
CA LYS A 6 9.48 -11.38 -26.13
C LYS A 6 8.03 -11.74 -25.84
N ILE A 7 7.68 -11.84 -24.56
CA ILE A 7 6.29 -11.87 -24.12
C ILE A 7 5.70 -10.53 -24.55
N SER A 8 4.81 -10.58 -25.53
CA SER A 8 3.99 -9.44 -25.96
C SER A 8 3.28 -8.89 -24.72
N ARG A 9 3.48 -7.61 -24.41
CA ARG A 9 2.94 -6.90 -23.23
C ARG A 9 1.39 -6.89 -23.15
N GLU A 10 0.75 -7.39 -24.19
CA GLU A 10 -0.68 -7.42 -24.48
C GLU A 10 -1.44 -8.43 -23.59
N ASN A 11 -0.73 -9.39 -23.01
CA ASN A 11 -1.27 -10.44 -22.14
C ASN A 11 -0.66 -10.42 -20.73
N LEU A 12 -0.15 -9.27 -20.27
CA LEU A 12 -0.10 -9.05 -18.82
C LEU A 12 -1.55 -8.91 -18.33
N LYS A 13 -2.20 -10.06 -18.12
CA LYS A 13 -3.33 -10.16 -17.19
C LYS A 13 -2.93 -9.32 -16.00
N SER A 14 -3.66 -8.24 -15.72
CA SER A 14 -3.53 -7.47 -14.48
C SER A 14 -3.31 -8.47 -13.38
N ILE A 15 -2.07 -8.53 -12.87
CA ILE A 15 -1.66 -9.55 -11.92
C ILE A 15 -2.60 -9.34 -10.75
N LYS A 16 -3.57 -10.25 -10.59
CA LYS A 16 -4.56 -10.23 -9.52
C LYS A 16 -3.77 -10.57 -8.25
N GLY A 17 -3.17 -9.53 -7.65
CA GLY A 17 -2.17 -9.66 -6.59
C GLY A 17 -0.97 -8.71 -6.71
N GLY A 18 -0.83 -7.98 -7.81
CA GLY A 18 0.16 -6.91 -7.92
C GLY A 18 -0.27 -5.67 -7.14
N ILE A 19 0.67 -5.07 -6.42
CA ILE A 19 0.51 -3.74 -5.81
C ILE A 19 0.03 -2.77 -6.91
N THR A 20 -1.15 -2.16 -6.76
CA THR A 20 -1.59 -1.14 -7.73
C THR A 20 -0.65 0.07 -7.64
N PRO A 21 -0.50 0.87 -8.71
CA PRO A 21 0.33 2.07 -8.65
C PRO A 21 -0.08 3.01 -7.50
N GLU A 22 -1.37 3.05 -7.15
CA GLU A 22 -1.86 3.80 -5.99
C GLU A 22 -1.31 3.25 -4.68
N CYS A 23 -1.34 1.93 -4.49
CA CYS A 23 -0.75 1.27 -3.33
C CYS A 23 0.76 1.56 -3.23
N ALA A 24 1.47 1.53 -4.36
CA ALA A 24 2.91 1.80 -4.41
C ALA A 24 3.22 3.25 -4.01
N SER A 25 2.42 4.22 -4.45
CA SER A 25 2.54 5.61 -4.02
C SER A 25 2.34 5.76 -2.52
N TRP A 26 1.36 5.06 -1.93
CA TRP A 26 1.16 5.06 -0.47
C TRP A 26 2.32 4.43 0.28
N TRP A 27 2.81 3.27 -0.18
CA TRP A 27 3.93 2.57 0.46
C TRP A 27 5.24 3.36 0.36
N GLY A 28 5.41 4.15 -0.71
CA GLY A 28 6.54 5.05 -0.90
C GLY A 28 6.36 6.43 -0.28
N SER A 29 5.21 6.74 0.35
CA SER A 29 4.93 8.08 0.86
C SER A 29 5.72 8.44 2.12
N GLY A 30 6.46 7.48 2.71
CA GLY A 30 7.21 7.68 3.96
C GLY A 30 6.33 7.86 5.20
N ARG A 31 5.01 7.75 5.05
CA ARG A 31 4.04 7.87 6.14
C ARG A 31 4.06 6.63 7.05
N PRO A 32 3.85 6.81 8.36
CA PRO A 32 3.72 5.69 9.28
C PRO A 32 2.52 4.83 8.87
N TYR A 33 2.70 3.52 8.93
CA TYR A 33 1.66 2.55 8.61
C TYR A 33 1.60 1.42 9.63
N TYR A 34 0.40 0.90 9.82
CA TYR A 34 0.07 -0.14 10.79
C TYR A 34 -0.58 -1.33 10.09
N THR A 35 -0.48 -2.50 10.70
CA THR A 35 -1.05 -3.75 10.16
C THR A 35 -2.54 -3.90 10.47
N THR A 36 -3.04 -3.21 11.50
CA THR A 36 -4.44 -3.26 11.93
C THR A 36 -5.00 -1.86 12.17
N GLU A 37 -6.33 -1.74 12.04
CA GLU A 37 -7.04 -0.48 12.28
C GLU A 37 -6.87 -0.02 13.73
N ALA A 38 -7.01 -0.95 14.68
CA ALA A 38 -6.87 -0.67 16.10
C ALA A 38 -5.49 -0.08 16.45
N ALA A 39 -4.42 -0.65 15.90
CA ALA A 39 -3.06 -0.12 16.12
C ALA A 39 -2.89 1.29 15.53
N CYS A 40 -3.51 1.55 14.37
CA CYS A 40 -3.53 2.87 13.77
C CYS A 40 -4.26 3.88 14.66
N ILE A 41 -5.48 3.58 15.11
CA ILE A 41 -6.27 4.47 15.96
C ILE A 41 -5.54 4.76 17.28
N GLN A 42 -4.92 3.75 17.90
CA GLN A 42 -4.14 3.93 19.12
C GLN A 42 -2.95 4.87 18.92
N ALA A 43 -2.26 4.76 17.78
CA ALA A 43 -1.16 5.66 17.46
C ALA A 43 -1.63 7.08 17.14
N SER A 44 -2.71 7.24 16.36
CA SER A 44 -3.34 8.54 16.11
C SER A 44 -3.79 9.24 17.40
N THR A 45 -4.16 8.45 18.43
CA THR A 45 -4.54 9.00 19.74
C THR A 45 -3.33 9.41 20.58
N ALA A 46 -2.17 8.79 20.35
CA ALA A 46 -0.93 9.08 21.06
C ALA A 46 -0.19 10.30 20.48
N ASP A 47 -0.32 10.53 19.17
CA ASP A 47 0.30 11.65 18.48
C ASP A 47 -0.74 12.74 18.18
N PRO A 48 -0.74 13.87 18.92
CA PRO A 48 -1.73 14.94 18.75
C PRO A 48 -1.60 15.72 17.42
N ASP A 49 -0.56 15.41 16.62
CA ASP A 49 -0.33 15.99 15.29
C ASP A 49 -1.12 15.24 14.19
N PHE A 50 -1.59 14.02 14.47
CA PHE A 50 -2.45 13.27 13.56
C PHE A 50 -3.92 13.49 13.93
N GLU A 51 -4.78 13.70 12.93
CA GLU A 51 -6.20 13.51 13.13
C GLU A 51 -6.48 12.05 13.60
N PRO A 52 -7.60 11.80 14.28
CA PRO A 52 -7.97 10.45 14.69
C PRO A 52 -8.54 9.65 13.52
N PHE A 53 -7.94 9.73 12.33
CA PHE A 53 -8.43 9.11 11.12
C PHE A 53 -7.43 8.12 10.51
N CYS A 54 -7.92 6.91 10.26
CA CYS A 54 -7.13 5.81 9.72
C CYS A 54 -7.68 5.34 8.38
N VAL A 55 -6.82 5.22 7.38
CA VAL A 55 -7.20 4.75 6.04
C VAL A 55 -6.48 3.47 5.69
N ASN A 56 -7.25 2.43 5.33
CA ASN A 56 -6.67 1.23 4.75
C ASN A 56 -6.30 1.48 3.28
N LYS A 57 -5.01 1.43 2.98
CA LYS A 57 -4.47 1.42 1.61
C LYS A 57 -3.73 0.12 1.39
N CYS A 58 -4.45 -0.80 0.75
CA CYS A 58 -3.89 -2.05 0.24
C CYS A 58 -3.32 -2.95 1.34
N GLY A 59 -4.09 -3.11 2.43
CA GLY A 59 -3.73 -3.96 3.56
C GLY A 59 -2.83 -3.30 4.60
N ARG A 60 -2.56 -1.99 4.47
CA ARG A 60 -1.85 -1.18 5.46
C ARG A 60 -2.72 -0.01 5.90
N TRP A 61 -2.71 0.28 7.19
CA TRP A 61 -3.48 1.37 7.81
C TRP A 61 -2.57 2.58 8.01
N TYR A 62 -2.95 3.73 7.45
CA TYR A 62 -2.20 4.97 7.59
C TYR A 62 -2.96 5.95 8.49
N ALA A 63 -2.26 6.53 9.46
CA ALA A 63 -2.79 7.61 10.31
C ALA A 63 -2.65 8.96 9.58
N PHE A 64 -3.65 9.81 9.71
CA PHE A 64 -3.72 11.19 9.22
C PHE A 64 -4.10 12.08 10.34
#